data_AF-A0A9D2C382-F1
#
_entry.id   AF-A0A9D2C382-F1
#
_cell.length_a   1.000
_cell.length_b   1.000
_cell.length_c   1.000
_cell.angle_alpha   90.00
_cell.angle_beta   90.00
_cell.angle_gamma   90.00
#
_symmetry.space_group_name_H-M   'P 1'
#
loop_
_entity.id
_entity.type
_entity.pdbx_description
1 polymer ?
#
loop_
_entity_poly.entity_id
_entity_poly.type
_entity_poly.pdbx_seq_one_letter_code
_entity_poly.pdbx_strand_id
1 'polypeptide(L)' 'MAKKMTKVKLFKDYGEYKDDVFVAVNGESYLIQRGVEVEVPDYIAEVLEHSAQQDEKTQQLMAQTQALYQQKAAAL' A
#
# COMPACT_ATOMS: atom_id res chain seq x y z
N MET A 1 27.32 2.41 -8.42
CA MET A 1 26.21 2.38 -9.39
C MET A 1 25.21 3.45 -8.98
N ALA A 2 24.76 4.30 -9.89
CA ALA A 2 23.77 5.32 -9.57
C ALA A 2 22.41 4.64 -9.30
N LYS A 3 21.73 5.00 -8.20
CA LYS A 3 20.37 4.55 -7.92
C LYS A 3 19.44 5.17 -8.95
N LYS A 4 18.65 4.35 -9.66
CA LYS A 4 17.59 4.84 -10.54
C LYS A 4 16.50 5.45 -9.67
N MET A 5 16.18 6.72 -9.91
CA MET A 5 15.12 7.44 -9.22
C MET A 5 13.84 7.37 -10.05
N THR A 6 12.72 7.15 -9.38
CA THR A 6 11.38 7.04 -9.95
C THR A 6 10.45 7.94 -9.16
N LYS A 7 9.50 8.58 -9.85
CA LYS A 7 8.48 9.41 -9.21
C LYS A 7 7.31 8.56 -8.77
N VAL A 8 6.94 8.67 -7.50
CA VAL A 8 5.77 8.01 -6.91
C VAL A 8 4.81 9.04 -6.37
N LYS A 9 3.52 8.77 -6.49
CA LYS A 9 2.46 9.58 -5.90
C LYS A 9 1.52 8.68 -5.11
N LEU A 10 1.62 8.76 -3.78
CA LEU A 10 0.76 7.99 -2.89
C LEU A 10 -0.59 8.70 -2.73
N PHE A 11 -1.66 7.93 -2.77
CA PHE A 11 -3.01 8.42 -2.50
C PHE A 11 -3.11 8.99 -1.08
N LYS A 12 -3.82 10.11 -0.94
CA LYS A 12 -4.10 10.77 0.34
C LYS A 12 -5.58 11.06 0.47
N ASP A 13 -6.13 10.72 1.62
CA ASP A 13 -7.49 11.10 2.03
C ASP A 13 -7.50 11.69 3.45
N TYR A 14 -8.69 11.96 3.98
CA TYR A 14 -8.89 12.40 5.36
C TYR A 14 -9.11 11.22 6.33
N GLY A 15 -8.99 9.98 5.85
CA GLY A 15 -9.28 8.74 6.58
C GLY A 15 -8.00 7.97 6.87
N GLU A 16 -7.95 6.72 6.42
CA GLU A 16 -6.85 5.78 6.69
C GLU A 16 -5.55 6.13 5.94
N TYR A 17 -5.62 6.93 4.87
CA TYR A 17 -4.47 7.30 4.04
C TYR A 17 -4.04 8.75 4.24
N LYS A 18 -4.24 9.30 5.45
CA LYS A 18 -3.88 10.70 5.78
C LYS A 18 -2.40 10.90 6.11
N ASP A 19 -1.77 9.88 6.69
CA ASP A 19 -0.42 9.95 7.28
C ASP A 19 0.67 9.47 6.31
N ASP A 20 1.88 9.99 6.48
CA ASP A 20 3.02 9.67 5.63
C ASP A 20 3.46 8.21 5.76
N VAL A 21 4.03 7.65 4.68
CA VAL A 21 4.45 6.25 4.65
C VAL A 21 5.93 6.14 4.98
N PHE A 22 6.22 5.44 6.06
CA PHE A 22 7.59 5.08 6.42
C PHE A 22 7.98 3.76 5.74
N VAL A 23 9.08 3.77 5.00
CA VAL A 23 9.64 2.60 4.32
C VAL A 23 11.07 2.39 4.79
N ALA A 24 11.40 1.17 5.23
CA ALA A 24 12.76 0.78 5.60
C ALA A 24 13.19 -0.46 4.82
N VAL A 25 14.31 -0.36 4.10
CA VAL A 25 14.89 -1.44 3.30
C VAL A 25 16.37 -1.57 3.64
N ASN A 26 16.78 -2.72 4.20
CA ASN A 26 18.19 -3.04 4.50
C ASN A 26 18.94 -1.95 5.29
N GLY A 27 18.26 -1.27 6.21
CA GLY A 27 18.84 -0.21 7.04
C GLY A 27 18.78 1.20 6.44
N GLU A 28 18.33 1.35 5.20
CA GLU A 28 17.98 2.65 4.63
C GLU A 28 16.50 2.94 4.87
N SER A 29 16.19 4.11 5.42
CA SER A 29 14.82 4.51 5.75
C SER A 29 14.40 5.78 5.00
N TYR A 30 13.16 5.78 4.51
CA TYR A 30 12.56 6.87 3.78
C TYR A 30 11.18 7.19 4.35
N LEU A 31 10.87 8.46 4.51
CA LEU A 31 9.53 8.94 4.84
C LEU A 31 8.93 9.58 3.59
N ILE A 32 7.86 8.98 3.09
CA ILE A 32 7.25 9.34 1.80
C ILE A 32 5.94 10.06 2.07
N GLN A 33 5.89 11.32 1.67
CA GLN A 33 4.73 12.16 1.90
C GLN A 33 3.58 11.76 0.97
N ARG A 34 2.38 11.54 1.54
CA ARG A 34 1.19 11.24 0.74
C ARG A 34 0.63 12.50 0.08
N GLY A 35 0.00 12.33 -1.08
CA GLY A 35 -0.70 13.39 -1.80
C GLY A 35 0.17 14.29 -2.68
N VAL A 36 1.50 14.14 -2.59
CA VAL A 36 2.47 14.86 -3.43
C VAL A 36 3.29 13.87 -4.24
N GLU A 37 3.90 14.34 -5.33
CA GLU A 37 4.80 13.55 -6.16
C GLU A 37 6.20 13.62 -5.56
N VAL A 38 6.77 12.46 -5.21
CA VAL A 38 8.06 12.33 -4.52
C VAL A 38 9.00 11.48 -5.39
N GLU A 39 10.24 11.91 -5.55
CA GLU A 39 11.29 11.11 -6.18
C GLU A 39 11.91 10.15 -5.15
N VAL A 40 11.79 8.85 -5.42
CA VAL A 40 12.33 7.77 -4.59
C VAL A 40 13.16 6.81 -5.43
N PRO A 41 14.11 6.07 -4.83
CA PRO A 41 14.80 5.01 -5.55
C PRO A 41 13.85 3.91 -6.06
N ASP A 42 14.20 3.27 -7.18
CA ASP A 42 13.37 2.23 -7.83
C ASP A 42 12.96 1.10 -6.88
N TYR A 43 13.90 0.63 -6.04
CA TYR A 43 13.63 -0.41 -5.05
C TYR A 43 12.65 0.03 -3.94
N ILE A 44 12.54 1.33 -3.65
CA ILE A 44 11.53 1.86 -2.73
C ILE A 44 10.17 1.90 -3.41
N ALA A 45 10.13 2.28 -4.70
CA ALA A 45 8.89 2.27 -5.47
C ALA A 45 8.32 0.86 -5.60
N GLU A 46 9.16 -0.14 -5.86
CA GLU A 46 8.77 -1.56 -5.91
C GLU A 46 8.17 -2.05 -4.58
N VAL A 47 8.77 -1.68 -3.44
CA VAL A 47 8.24 -2.03 -2.11
C VAL A 47 6.86 -1.40 -1.87
N LEU A 48 6.67 -0.14 -2.28
CA LEU A 48 5.38 0.53 -2.18
C LEU A 48 4.31 -0.15 -3.05
N GLU A 49 4.67 -0.55 -4.27
CA GLU A 49 3.77 -1.26 -5.17
C GLU A 49 3.37 -2.63 -4.60
N HIS A 50 4.33 -3.40 -4.09
CA HIS A 50 4.05 -4.68 -3.43
C HIS A 50 3.15 -4.51 -2.20
N SER A 51 3.33 -3.45 -1.42
CA SER A 51 2.44 -3.13 -0.30
C SER A 51 1.01 -2.90 -0.78
N ALA A 52 0.82 -2.07 -1.81
CA ALA A 52 -0.51 -1.79 -2.36
C ALA A 52 -1.20 -3.04 -2.92
N GLN A 53 -0.45 -3.90 -3.61
CA GLN A 53 -0.98 -5.17 -4.13
C GLN A 53 -1.39 -6.14 -3.01
N GLN A 54 -0.64 -6.18 -1.90
CA GLN A 54 -1.00 -6.99 -0.73
C GLN A 54 -2.26 -6.46 -0.04
N ASP A 55 -2.39 -5.14 0.09
CA ASP A 55 -3.58 -4.52 0.66
C ASP A 55 -4.83 -4.83 -0.18
N GLU A 56 -4.74 -4.71 -1.51
CA GLU A 56 -5.83 -5.04 -2.42
C GLU A 56 -6.24 -6.52 -2.29
N LYS A 57 -5.26 -7.43 -2.30
CA LYS A 57 -5.52 -8.86 -2.14
C LYS A 57 -6.19 -9.18 -0.80
N THR A 58 -5.79 -8.49 0.25
CA THR A 58 -6.39 -8.63 1.59
C THR A 58 -7.84 -8.17 1.59
N GLN A 59 -8.13 -7.00 1.00
CA GLN A 59 -9.50 -6.49 0.87
C GLN A 59 -10.40 -7.46 0.08
N GLN A 60 -9.90 -8.01 -1.03
CA GLN A 60 -10.62 -8.99 -1.83
C GLN A 60 -10.94 -10.26 -1.02
N LEU A 61 -9.96 -10.79 -0.28
CA LEU A 61 -10.14 -11.97 0.58
C LEU A 61 -11.17 -11.70 1.68
N MET A 62 -11.10 -10.54 2.33
CA MET A 62 -12.05 -10.14 3.36
C MET A 62 -13.48 -10.05 2.81
N ALA A 63 -13.65 -9.42 1.64
CA ALA A 63 -14.96 -9.30 0.99
C ALA A 63 -15.55 -10.67 0.63
N GLN A 64 -14.74 -11.57 0.05
CA GLN A 64 -15.17 -12.94 -0.27
C GLN A 64 -15.56 -13.73 0.97
N THR A 65 -14.73 -13.62 2.02
CA THR A 65 -14.95 -14.30 3.29
C THR A 65 -16.24 -13.80 3.96
N GLN A 66 -16.45 -12.49 3.96
CA GLN A 66 -17.66 -11.86 4.51
C GLN A 66 -18.92 -12.31 3.76
N ALA A 67 -18.89 -12.34 2.43
CA ALA A 67 -20.01 -12.82 1.62
C ALA A 67 -20.33 -14.30 1.90
N LEU A 68 -19.29 -15.13 2.06
CA LEU A 68 -19.45 -16.55 2.39
C LEU A 68 -20.11 -16.76 3.76
N TYR A 69 -19.70 -15.99 4.77
CA TYR A 69 -20.32 -16.06 6.10
C TYR A 69 -21.77 -15.55 6.10
N GLN A 70 -22.06 -14.48 5.36
CA GLN A 70 -23.44 -13.98 5.20
C GLN A 70 -24.34 -15.02 4.53
N GLN A 71 -23.86 -15.68 3.47
CA GLN A 71 -24.61 -16.73 2.79
C GLN A 71 -24.88 -17.93 3.71
N LYS A 72 -23.88 -18.36 4.49
CA LYS A 72 -24.05 -19.45 5.47
C LYS A 72 -25.03 -19.08 6.59
N ALA A 73 -24.97 -17.85 7.08
CA ALA A 73 -25.88 -17.38 8.12
C ALA A 73 -27.34 -17.30 7.62
N ALA A 74 -27.55 -16.90 6.36
CA ALA A 74 -28.88 -16.85 5.75
C ALA A 74 -29.46 -18.24 5.42
N ALA A 75 -28.62 -19.30 5.41
CA ALA A 75 -29.02 -20.67 5.13
C ALA A 75 -29.33 -21.49 6.40
N LEU A 76 -29.26 -20.87 7.59
CA LEU A 76 -29.54 -21.47 8.90
C LEU A 76 -30.89 -20.97 9.43
#